data_AF-A0A3S5DMW6-F1
#
_entry.id   AF-A0A3S5DMW6-F1
#
_cell.length_a   1.000
_cell.length_b   1.000
_cell.length_c   1.000
_cell.angle_alpha   90.00
_cell.angle_beta   90.00
_cell.angle_gamma   90.00
#
_symmetry.space_group_name_H-M   'P 1'
#
loop_
_entity.id
_entity.type
_entity.pdbx_description
1 polymer ?
#
loop_
_entity_poly.entity_id
_entity_poly.type
_entity_poly.pdbx_seq_one_letter_code
_entity_poly.pdbx_strand_id
1 'polypeptide(L)'
;MADASLSGLNRDVWHHFNDGDMTRMITICPLAGTQLFQIQALLAPDDSQNFSADVLTAFLTERIGRTDVRIHSIPWVSKYQMNARIAEHYRVGKVFLAGDAAHVHPPTGGQGLNTSIQDAYNLGWKMAASLRGAGEELLDSYEQERRPVAESLLHLSTRLLDSQKQGGIKRERDVQQLDIQYTDSPLAHTLPERQHGLQAGERAPDAPLLGAGGQSLRLFQLLQGPDWNLFGLRNPR
;
A
#
# COMPACT_ATOMS: atom_id res chain seq x y z
N MET A 1 14.09 -8.40 -7.61
CA MET A 1 14.42 -7.29 -6.70
C MET A 1 15.63 -7.67 -5.90
N ALA A 2 16.49 -6.72 -5.57
CA ALA A 2 17.63 -6.94 -4.69
C ALA A 2 17.85 -5.70 -3.81
N ASP A 3 18.19 -5.90 -2.55
CA ASP A 3 18.70 -4.84 -1.70
C ASP A 3 20.21 -4.98 -1.67
N ALA A 4 20.92 -3.92 -2.07
CA ALA A 4 22.35 -3.98 -2.33
C ALA A 4 23.07 -2.69 -1.90
N SER A 5 24.33 -2.82 -1.47
CA SER A 5 25.23 -1.68 -1.37
C SER A 5 25.93 -1.48 -2.72
N LEU A 6 26.02 -0.23 -3.19
CA LEU A 6 26.64 0.10 -4.47
C LEU A 6 27.30 1.49 -4.46
N SER A 7 28.24 1.70 -5.38
CA SER A 7 28.82 3.00 -5.72
C SER A 7 28.30 3.53 -7.06
N GLY A 8 28.60 4.79 -7.38
CA GLY A 8 28.33 5.40 -8.70
C GLY A 8 26.96 6.08 -8.85
N LEU A 9 26.09 6.00 -7.85
CA LEU A 9 24.79 6.66 -7.83
C LEU A 9 24.61 7.52 -6.57
N ASN A 10 24.00 8.69 -6.73
CA ASN A 10 23.60 9.53 -5.60
C ASN A 10 22.42 8.89 -4.83
N ARG A 11 22.29 9.17 -3.54
CA ARG A 11 21.23 8.72 -2.65
C ARG A 11 20.07 9.71 -2.49
N ASP A 12 20.14 10.90 -3.07
CA ASP A 12 19.08 11.93 -2.90
C ASP A 12 17.87 11.72 -3.82
N VAL A 13 17.99 10.85 -4.83
CA VAL A 13 16.98 10.66 -5.87
C VAL A 13 16.78 9.18 -6.20
N TRP A 14 15.64 8.89 -6.81
CA TRP A 14 15.39 7.59 -7.44
C TRP A 14 15.96 7.60 -8.86
N HIS A 15 16.66 6.53 -9.23
CA HIS A 15 17.24 6.38 -10.56
C HIS A 15 16.37 5.44 -11.39
N HIS A 16 15.99 5.88 -12.59
CA HIS A 16 15.21 5.08 -13.53
C HIS A 16 15.96 5.02 -14.85
N PHE A 17 16.21 3.81 -15.34
CA PHE A 17 16.87 3.54 -16.60
C PHE A 17 15.96 2.66 -17.44
N ASN A 18 15.70 3.01 -18.70
CA ASN A 18 14.93 2.18 -19.63
C ASN A 18 15.40 2.30 -21.09
N ASP A 19 16.18 3.33 -21.44
CA ASP A 19 16.66 3.59 -22.80
C ASP A 19 15.52 3.58 -23.86
N GLY A 20 14.33 4.07 -23.49
CA GLY A 20 13.16 4.05 -24.36
C GLY A 20 12.48 2.67 -24.52
N ASP A 21 13.01 1.62 -23.89
CA ASP A 21 12.46 0.26 -23.90
C ASP A 21 12.06 -0.17 -22.48
N MET A 22 10.74 -0.25 -22.24
CA MET A 22 10.21 -0.64 -20.93
C MET A 22 10.55 -2.07 -20.52
N THR A 23 10.98 -2.94 -21.45
CA THR A 23 11.47 -4.29 -21.13
C THR A 23 12.89 -4.26 -20.54
N ARG A 24 13.63 -3.16 -20.72
CA ARG A 24 14.96 -2.92 -20.12
C ARG A 24 14.90 -2.08 -18.85
N MET A 25 13.70 -1.84 -18.33
CA MET A 25 13.52 -0.96 -17.18
C MET A 25 14.23 -1.48 -15.93
N ILE A 26 15.02 -0.59 -15.33
CA ILE A 26 15.65 -0.74 -14.03
C ILE A 26 15.33 0.48 -13.19
N THR A 27 14.84 0.24 -11.99
CA THR A 27 14.61 1.25 -10.96
C THR A 27 15.55 0.98 -9.79
N ILE A 28 16.31 1.98 -9.37
CA ILE A 28 17.24 1.90 -8.24
C ILE A 28 16.88 3.00 -7.24
N CYS A 29 16.41 2.58 -6.06
CA CYS A 29 15.89 3.48 -5.04
C CYS A 29 16.74 3.39 -3.77
N PRO A 30 17.22 4.52 -3.21
CA PRO A 30 17.83 4.52 -1.89
C PRO A 30 16.84 4.01 -0.84
N LEU A 31 17.25 3.04 -0.02
CA LEU A 31 16.45 2.58 1.10
C LEU A 31 16.65 3.51 2.30
N ALA A 32 15.56 4.19 2.69
CA ALA A 32 15.57 5.17 3.77
C ALA A 32 16.12 4.58 5.08
N GLY A 33 16.94 5.35 5.80
CA GLY A 33 17.54 4.93 7.07
C GLY A 33 18.66 3.89 6.96
N THR A 34 19.06 3.50 5.74
CA THR A 34 20.15 2.53 5.50
C THR A 34 21.18 3.06 4.51
N GLN A 35 22.23 2.29 4.25
CA GLN A 35 23.20 2.53 3.15
C GLN A 35 22.88 1.71 1.89
N LEU A 36 21.78 0.97 1.88
CA LEU A 36 21.39 0.09 0.78
C LEU A 36 20.59 0.87 -0.28
N PHE A 37 20.54 0.30 -1.47
CA PHE A 37 19.61 0.62 -2.53
C PHE A 37 18.75 -0.61 -2.82
N GLN A 38 17.48 -0.39 -3.11
CA GLN A 38 16.61 -1.41 -3.68
C GLN A 38 16.65 -1.31 -5.21
N ILE A 39 17.07 -2.40 -5.84
CA ILE A 39 17.14 -2.57 -7.28
C ILE A 39 15.94 -3.40 -7.74
N GLN A 40 15.16 -2.86 -8.67
CA GLN A 40 14.05 -3.54 -9.32
C GLN A 40 14.33 -3.57 -10.83
N ALA A 41 14.33 -4.75 -11.43
CA ALA A 41 14.59 -4.94 -12.85
C ALA A 41 13.70 -6.05 -13.40
N LEU A 42 13.30 -5.94 -14.66
CA LEU A 42 12.71 -7.05 -15.39
C LEU A 42 13.82 -8.03 -15.82
N LEU A 43 13.56 -9.32 -15.61
CA LEU A 43 14.45 -10.40 -16.02
C LEU A 43 13.77 -11.19 -17.13
N ALA A 44 14.57 -11.73 -18.07
CA ALA A 44 14.05 -12.70 -19.02
C ALA A 44 13.63 -13.99 -18.27
N PRO A 45 12.67 -14.77 -18.80
CA PRO A 45 12.18 -15.99 -18.14
C PRO A 45 13.29 -16.99 -17.77
N ASP A 46 14.35 -17.03 -18.57
CA ASP A 46 15.49 -17.97 -18.44
C ASP A 46 16.74 -17.31 -17.84
N ASP A 47 16.66 -16.04 -17.38
CA ASP A 47 17.81 -15.37 -16.78
C ASP A 47 18.25 -16.08 -15.49
N SER A 48 19.57 -16.26 -15.36
CA SER A 48 20.23 -17.13 -14.39
C SER A 48 19.76 -16.97 -12.94
N GLN A 49 19.92 -18.03 -12.13
CA GLN A 49 19.68 -17.98 -10.68
C GLN A 49 20.88 -17.44 -9.88
N ASN A 50 21.97 -17.08 -10.55
CA ASN A 50 23.16 -16.55 -9.88
C ASN A 50 23.03 -15.03 -9.71
N PHE A 51 22.84 -14.61 -8.47
CA PHE A 51 22.72 -13.21 -8.07
C PHE A 51 23.93 -12.71 -7.29
N SER A 52 25.13 -13.17 -7.63
CA SER A 52 26.36 -12.61 -7.06
C SER A 52 26.53 -11.12 -7.44
N ALA A 53 27.32 -10.40 -6.65
CA ALA A 53 27.61 -8.99 -6.85
C ALA A 53 28.21 -8.71 -8.23
N ASP A 54 29.11 -9.57 -8.71
CA ASP A 54 29.74 -9.44 -10.02
C ASP A 54 28.74 -9.64 -11.17
N VAL A 55 27.86 -10.64 -11.06
CA VAL A 55 26.83 -10.91 -12.08
C VAL A 55 25.84 -9.76 -12.15
N LEU A 56 25.35 -9.26 -11.01
CA LEU A 56 24.45 -8.11 -11.01
C LEU A 56 25.14 -6.82 -11.46
N THR A 57 26.44 -6.63 -11.15
CA THR A 57 27.20 -5.49 -11.67
C THR A 57 27.29 -5.55 -13.19
N ALA A 58 27.65 -6.71 -13.76
CA ALA A 58 27.69 -6.90 -15.21
C ALA A 58 26.32 -6.68 -15.86
N PHE A 59 25.25 -7.19 -15.23
CA PHE A 59 23.87 -6.95 -15.67
C PHE A 59 23.52 -5.46 -15.68
N LEU A 60 23.82 -4.73 -14.59
CA LEU A 60 23.58 -3.29 -14.55
C LEU A 60 24.39 -2.55 -15.64
N THR A 61 25.67 -2.88 -15.81
CA THR A 61 26.53 -2.27 -16.83
C THR A 61 25.98 -2.50 -18.25
N GLU A 62 25.54 -3.71 -18.59
CA GLU A 62 24.91 -4.01 -19.88
C GLU A 62 23.61 -3.23 -20.08
N ARG A 63 22.79 -3.12 -19.03
CA ARG A 63 21.47 -2.50 -19.12
C ARG A 63 21.50 -0.98 -19.17
N ILE A 64 22.40 -0.35 -18.39
CA ILE A 64 22.43 1.11 -18.21
C ILE A 64 23.61 1.78 -18.93
N GLY A 65 24.55 1.01 -19.49
CA GLY A 65 25.72 1.52 -20.22
C GLY A 65 26.77 2.21 -19.35
N ARG A 66 26.73 2.02 -18.02
CA ARG A 66 27.66 2.64 -17.06
C ARG A 66 28.53 1.62 -16.36
N THR A 67 29.83 1.93 -16.26
CA THR A 67 30.86 1.08 -15.63
C THR A 67 31.26 1.56 -14.24
N ASP A 68 30.82 2.76 -13.85
CA ASP A 68 31.09 3.36 -12.55
C ASP A 68 30.09 2.93 -11.46
N VAL A 69 28.95 2.35 -11.86
CA VAL A 69 27.98 1.72 -10.96
C VAL A 69 28.42 0.31 -10.62
N ARG A 70 28.78 0.06 -9.35
CA ARG A 70 29.29 -1.24 -8.89
C ARG A 70 28.59 -1.72 -7.65
N ILE A 71 28.15 -2.96 -7.63
CA ILE A 71 27.54 -3.59 -6.46
C ILE A 71 28.65 -4.20 -5.60
N HIS A 72 28.60 -3.93 -4.29
CA HIS A 72 29.58 -4.44 -3.33
C HIS A 72 29.04 -5.62 -2.52
N SER A 73 27.77 -5.55 -2.12
CA SER A 73 27.12 -6.62 -1.37
C SER A 73 25.63 -6.67 -1.63
N ILE A 74 25.05 -7.85 -1.49
CA ILE A 74 23.63 -8.13 -1.74
C ILE A 74 23.08 -8.89 -0.54
N PRO A 75 22.71 -8.19 0.55
CA PRO A 75 22.09 -8.83 1.71
C PRO A 75 20.75 -9.53 1.39
N TRP A 76 20.04 -9.10 0.34
CA TRP A 76 18.76 -9.71 -0.04
C TRP A 76 18.54 -9.67 -1.55
N VAL A 77 17.99 -10.76 -2.09
CA VAL A 77 17.54 -10.85 -3.48
C VAL A 77 16.35 -11.80 -3.59
N SER A 78 15.38 -11.44 -4.41
CA SER A 78 14.22 -12.27 -4.69
C SER A 78 13.71 -12.06 -6.12
N LYS A 79 13.29 -13.16 -6.75
CA LYS A 79 12.48 -13.14 -7.97
C LYS A 79 11.02 -13.20 -7.57
N TYR A 80 10.21 -12.29 -8.09
CA TYR A 80 8.77 -12.31 -7.91
C TYR A 80 8.11 -12.21 -9.29
N GLN A 81 6.94 -12.83 -9.42
CA GLN A 81 6.10 -12.73 -10.61
C GLN A 81 4.92 -11.82 -10.32
N MET A 82 4.63 -10.91 -11.24
CA MET A 82 3.45 -10.06 -11.14
C MET A 82 2.20 -10.91 -11.32
N ASN A 83 1.36 -10.97 -10.30
CA ASN A 83 0.07 -11.64 -10.33
C ASN A 83 -1.00 -10.68 -9.83
N ALA A 84 -2.19 -10.82 -10.41
CA ALA A 84 -3.40 -10.09 -10.03
C ALA A 84 -4.45 -11.15 -9.68
N ARG A 85 -4.75 -11.33 -8.38
CA ARG A 85 -5.71 -12.32 -7.90
C ARG A 85 -6.45 -11.79 -6.69
N ILE A 86 -7.70 -12.21 -6.55
CA ILE A 86 -8.54 -11.92 -5.39
C ILE A 86 -9.30 -13.17 -5.01
N ALA A 87 -9.41 -13.44 -3.71
CA ALA A 87 -10.21 -14.52 -3.18
C ALA A 87 -11.70 -14.19 -3.37
N GLU A 88 -12.49 -15.20 -3.72
CA GLU A 88 -13.94 -15.07 -3.87
C GLU A 88 -14.59 -14.68 -2.54
N HIS A 89 -14.13 -15.27 -1.44
CA HIS A 89 -14.58 -14.97 -0.09
C HIS A 89 -13.38 -14.66 0.81
N TYR A 90 -13.53 -13.60 1.61
CA TYR A 90 -12.61 -13.20 2.68
C TYR A 90 -13.00 -13.85 4.01
N ARG A 91 -14.26 -14.30 4.15
CA ARG A 91 -14.75 -15.02 5.32
C ARG A 91 -15.50 -16.29 4.93
N VAL A 92 -15.19 -17.39 5.60
CA VAL A 92 -16.03 -18.61 5.61
C VAL A 92 -16.19 -19.07 7.06
N GLY A 93 -17.38 -18.84 7.62
CA GLY A 93 -17.67 -19.13 9.03
C GLY A 93 -16.75 -18.35 9.98
N LYS A 94 -15.81 -19.05 10.63
CA LYS A 94 -14.84 -18.46 11.57
C LYS A 94 -13.43 -18.28 10.98
N VAL A 95 -13.26 -18.56 9.69
CA VAL A 95 -11.98 -18.45 8.99
C VAL A 95 -11.97 -17.17 8.17
N PHE A 96 -10.87 -16.42 8.26
CA PHE A 96 -10.70 -15.13 7.60
C PHE A 96 -9.39 -15.11 6.80
N LEU A 97 -9.43 -14.45 5.63
CA LEU A 97 -8.27 -14.12 4.82
C LEU A 97 -8.01 -12.62 4.89
N ALA A 98 -6.74 -12.22 4.99
CA ALA A 98 -6.32 -10.82 4.99
C ALA A 98 -4.98 -10.67 4.24
N GLY A 99 -4.76 -9.51 3.63
CA GLY A 99 -3.55 -9.22 2.86
C GLY A 99 -3.32 -10.19 1.71
N ASP A 100 -2.06 -10.60 1.48
CA ASP A 100 -1.66 -11.48 0.36
C ASP A 100 -2.40 -12.83 0.31
N ALA A 101 -2.99 -13.28 1.42
CA ALA A 101 -3.83 -14.49 1.43
C ALA A 101 -5.20 -14.25 0.77
N ALA A 102 -5.68 -13.00 0.76
CA ALA A 102 -6.97 -12.59 0.23
C ALA A 102 -6.85 -11.90 -1.14
N HIS A 103 -5.78 -11.16 -1.39
CA HIS A 103 -5.55 -10.46 -2.65
C HIS A 103 -4.06 -10.28 -2.92
N VAL A 104 -3.66 -10.40 -4.19
CA VAL A 104 -2.33 -10.02 -4.66
C VAL A 104 -2.49 -9.17 -5.90
N HIS A 105 -1.71 -8.11 -5.99
CA HIS A 105 -1.75 -7.19 -7.13
C HIS A 105 -0.32 -6.80 -7.54
N PRO A 106 -0.12 -6.36 -8.80
CA PRO A 106 1.18 -5.86 -9.23
C PRO A 106 1.70 -4.75 -8.30
N PRO A 107 3.02 -4.67 -8.06
CA PRO A 107 3.60 -3.69 -7.13
C PRO A 107 3.69 -2.28 -7.72
N THR A 108 3.16 -2.04 -8.92
CA THR A 108 3.23 -0.75 -9.64
C THR A 108 2.70 0.41 -8.80
N GLY A 109 1.67 0.18 -7.99
CA GLY A 109 1.13 1.14 -7.02
C GLY A 109 1.83 1.19 -5.65
N GLY A 110 2.66 0.20 -5.28
CA GLY A 110 3.30 0.14 -3.95
C GLY A 110 2.34 -0.14 -2.78
N GLN A 111 1.17 -0.71 -3.06
CA GLN A 111 0.05 -0.77 -2.11
C GLN A 111 -0.08 -2.08 -1.34
N GLY A 112 0.67 -3.15 -1.68
CA GLY A 112 0.39 -4.50 -1.17
C GLY A 112 0.41 -4.58 0.35
N LEU A 113 1.53 -4.15 0.96
CA LEU A 113 1.66 -4.12 2.42
C LEU A 113 0.67 -3.13 3.07
N ASN A 114 0.50 -1.94 2.50
CA ASN A 114 -0.39 -0.92 3.06
C ASN A 114 -1.85 -1.40 3.12
N THR A 115 -2.33 -2.04 2.06
CA THR A 115 -3.66 -2.64 2.00
C THR A 115 -3.81 -3.79 2.98
N SER A 116 -2.79 -4.66 3.05
CA SER A 116 -2.77 -5.79 3.98
C SER A 116 -2.86 -5.34 5.44
N ILE A 117 -2.15 -4.26 5.81
CA ILE A 117 -2.24 -3.67 7.15
C ILE A 117 -3.64 -3.10 7.39
N GLN A 118 -4.24 -2.44 6.41
CA GLN A 118 -5.61 -1.90 6.52
C GLN A 118 -6.65 -3.03 6.69
N ASP A 119 -6.47 -4.17 6.04
CA ASP A 119 -7.34 -5.35 6.23
C ASP A 119 -7.25 -5.86 7.67
N ALA A 120 -6.02 -6.08 8.16
CA ALA A 120 -5.78 -6.53 9.51
C ALA A 120 -6.31 -5.53 10.56
N TYR A 121 -6.12 -4.23 10.32
CA TYR A 121 -6.64 -3.18 11.18
C TYR A 121 -8.17 -3.19 11.23
N ASN A 122 -8.83 -3.28 10.07
CA ASN A 122 -10.29 -3.36 9.96
C ASN A 122 -10.86 -4.59 10.68
N LEU A 123 -10.25 -5.76 10.46
CA LEU A 123 -10.71 -7.01 11.04
C LEU A 123 -10.45 -7.12 12.55
N GLY A 124 -9.30 -6.63 13.02
CA GLY A 124 -8.83 -6.84 14.39
C GLY A 124 -9.78 -6.29 15.45
N TRP A 125 -10.29 -5.06 15.26
CA TRP A 125 -11.22 -4.47 16.22
C TRP A 125 -12.59 -5.15 16.19
N LYS A 126 -13.05 -5.62 15.01
CA LYS A 126 -14.31 -6.36 14.84
C LYS A 126 -14.26 -7.71 15.54
N MET A 127 -13.13 -8.43 15.40
CA MET A 127 -12.87 -9.66 16.15
C MET A 127 -12.89 -9.41 17.66
N ALA A 128 -12.20 -8.37 18.13
CA ALA A 128 -12.17 -8.03 19.55
C ALA A 128 -13.57 -7.68 20.10
N ALA A 129 -14.40 -6.97 19.33
CA ALA A 129 -15.77 -6.65 19.70
C ALA A 129 -16.67 -7.89 19.71
N SER A 130 -16.55 -8.78 18.71
CA SER A 130 -17.31 -10.03 18.64
C SER A 130 -16.98 -10.96 19.81
N LEU A 131 -15.70 -11.06 20.21
CA LEU A 131 -15.29 -11.78 21.42
C LEU A 131 -15.90 -11.21 22.71
N ARG A 132 -16.33 -9.95 22.71
CA ARG A 132 -17.05 -9.29 23.82
C ARG A 132 -18.57 -9.35 23.70
N GLY A 133 -19.11 -10.08 22.71
CA GLY A 133 -20.55 -10.28 22.53
C GLY A 133 -21.20 -9.39 21.48
N ALA A 134 -20.45 -8.66 20.66
CA ALA A 134 -21.02 -8.08 19.44
C ALA A 134 -21.43 -9.19 18.47
N GLY A 135 -22.50 -8.97 17.71
CA GLY A 135 -23.04 -9.98 16.80
C GLY A 135 -22.13 -10.29 15.61
N GLU A 136 -22.38 -11.43 14.97
CA GLU A 136 -21.56 -11.91 13.85
C GLU A 136 -21.69 -11.04 12.60
N GLU A 137 -22.75 -10.26 12.47
CA GLU A 137 -22.95 -9.27 11.40
C GLU A 137 -21.84 -8.22 11.37
N LEU A 138 -21.25 -7.92 12.53
CA LEU A 138 -20.09 -7.04 12.60
C LEU A 138 -18.89 -7.64 11.86
N LEU A 139 -18.70 -8.96 11.93
CA LEU A 139 -17.63 -9.66 11.22
C LEU A 139 -17.96 -9.81 9.73
N ASP A 140 -19.24 -9.90 9.34
CA ASP A 140 -19.64 -9.92 7.92
C ASP A 140 -19.30 -8.62 7.20
N SER A 141 -19.33 -7.50 7.91
CA SER A 141 -18.93 -6.20 7.35
C SER A 141 -17.46 -6.17 6.89
N TYR A 142 -16.59 -7.07 7.37
CA TYR A 142 -15.19 -7.12 6.94
C TYR A 142 -15.05 -7.39 5.43
N GLU A 143 -15.74 -8.42 4.92
CA GLU A 143 -15.70 -8.75 3.49
C GLU A 143 -16.38 -7.65 2.67
N GLN A 144 -17.55 -7.19 3.12
CA GLN A 144 -18.33 -6.14 2.46
C GLN A 144 -17.56 -4.82 2.32
N GLU A 145 -16.68 -4.52 3.28
CA GLU A 145 -15.84 -3.32 3.25
C GLU A 145 -14.53 -3.53 2.49
N ARG A 146 -13.83 -4.63 2.73
CA ARG A 146 -12.43 -4.79 2.28
C ARG A 146 -12.29 -5.41 0.90
N ARG A 147 -13.21 -6.27 0.47
CA ARG A 147 -13.13 -6.89 -0.86
C ARG A 147 -13.32 -5.86 -1.98
N PRO A 148 -14.31 -4.94 -1.95
CA PRO A 148 -14.46 -3.92 -3.01
C PRO A 148 -13.27 -2.96 -3.11
N VAL A 149 -12.60 -2.69 -1.97
CA VAL A 149 -11.35 -1.92 -1.94
C VAL A 149 -10.26 -2.66 -2.71
N ALA A 150 -10.05 -3.95 -2.43
CA ALA A 150 -9.06 -4.77 -3.13
C ALA A 150 -9.36 -4.89 -4.64
N GLU A 151 -10.63 -5.03 -5.03
CA GLU A 151 -11.05 -5.00 -6.45
C GLU A 151 -10.67 -3.68 -7.12
N SER A 152 -10.99 -2.55 -6.49
CA SER A 152 -10.65 -1.21 -6.98
C SER A 152 -9.14 -1.03 -7.14
N LEU A 153 -8.35 -1.55 -6.20
CA LEU A 153 -6.89 -1.52 -6.24
C LEU A 153 -6.32 -2.40 -7.35
N LEU A 154 -6.95 -3.54 -7.66
CA LEU A 154 -6.58 -4.39 -8.77
C LEU A 154 -6.76 -3.66 -10.11
N HIS A 155 -7.89 -2.99 -10.28
CA HIS A 155 -8.16 -2.15 -11.45
C HIS A 155 -7.16 -0.99 -11.56
N LEU A 156 -6.87 -0.30 -10.45
CA LEU A 156 -5.88 0.77 -10.41
C LEU A 156 -4.48 0.25 -10.79
N SER A 157 -4.03 -0.84 -10.17
CA SER A 157 -2.71 -1.43 -10.41
C SER A 157 -2.54 -1.87 -11.87
N THR A 158 -3.60 -2.40 -12.47
CA THR A 158 -3.62 -2.79 -13.90
C THR A 158 -3.48 -1.57 -14.80
N ARG A 159 -4.28 -0.50 -14.56
CA ARG A 159 -4.16 0.76 -15.31
C ARG A 159 -2.78 1.41 -15.19
N LEU A 160 -2.20 1.40 -13.99
CA LEU A 160 -0.86 1.94 -13.73
C LEU A 160 0.22 1.12 -14.45
N LEU A 161 0.09 -0.21 -14.48
CA LEU A 161 1.01 -1.08 -15.22
C LEU A 161 0.95 -0.81 -16.73
N ASP A 162 -0.25 -0.61 -17.29
CA ASP A 162 -0.39 -0.29 -18.71
C ASP A 162 0.14 1.11 -19.06
N SER A 163 -0.07 2.09 -18.17
CA SER A 163 0.50 3.43 -18.31
C SER A 163 2.03 3.41 -18.22
N GLN A 164 2.58 2.60 -17.32
CA GLN A 164 4.02 2.38 -17.19
C GLN A 164 4.61 1.82 -18.50
N LYS A 165 3.96 0.83 -19.12
CA LYS A 165 4.39 0.29 -20.41
C LYS A 165 4.39 1.35 -21.52
N GLN A 166 3.56 2.38 -21.41
CA GLN A 166 3.47 3.50 -22.35
C GLN A 166 4.42 4.66 -22.00
N GLY A 167 5.33 4.47 -21.03
CA GLY A 167 6.36 5.45 -20.68
C GLY A 167 5.93 6.53 -19.68
N GLY A 168 4.76 6.38 -19.04
CA GLY A 168 4.26 7.33 -18.04
C GLY A 168 3.69 6.67 -16.79
N ILE A 169 4.28 6.92 -15.63
CA ILE A 169 3.62 6.72 -14.34
C ILE A 169 3.41 8.09 -13.69
N LYS A 170 2.14 8.40 -13.40
CA LYS A 170 1.81 9.39 -12.37
C LYS A 170 1.13 8.63 -11.23
N ARG A 171 1.81 8.64 -10.08
CA ARG A 171 1.22 8.17 -8.82
C ARG A 171 0.42 9.33 -8.26
N GLU A 172 -0.88 9.22 -8.32
CA GLU A 172 -1.78 10.27 -7.88
C GLU A 172 -2.28 9.98 -6.46
N ARG A 173 -3.27 10.75 -6.00
CA ARG A 173 -3.78 10.63 -4.64
C ARG A 173 -4.37 9.25 -4.33
N ASP A 174 -4.88 8.57 -5.35
CA ASP A 174 -5.45 7.22 -5.28
C ASP A 174 -4.47 6.16 -4.77
N VAL A 175 -3.16 6.31 -5.02
CA VAL A 175 -2.18 5.36 -4.49
C VAL A 175 -1.98 5.46 -2.97
N GLN A 176 -2.38 6.59 -2.36
CA GLN A 176 -2.20 6.86 -0.93
C GLN A 176 -3.23 6.16 -0.04
N GLN A 177 -4.35 5.72 -0.62
CA GLN A 177 -5.44 5.03 0.09
C GLN A 177 -6.07 5.80 1.26
N LEU A 178 -5.85 7.12 1.32
CA LEU A 178 -6.41 7.98 2.36
C LEU A 178 -7.90 8.28 2.12
N ASP A 179 -8.38 8.04 0.90
CA ASP A 179 -9.75 8.30 0.46
C ASP A 179 -10.60 7.02 0.38
N ILE A 180 -10.16 5.92 1.01
CA ILE A 180 -11.01 4.72 1.13
C ILE A 180 -12.27 5.07 1.91
N GLN A 181 -13.41 4.65 1.38
CA GLN A 181 -14.74 4.91 1.92
C GLN A 181 -15.53 3.60 1.98
N TYR A 182 -16.40 3.51 2.97
CA TYR A 182 -17.31 2.40 3.18
C TYR A 182 -18.76 2.89 3.20
N THR A 183 -19.15 3.72 2.23
CA THR A 183 -20.48 4.35 2.19
C THR A 183 -21.62 3.34 2.13
N ASP A 184 -21.36 2.18 1.52
CA ASP A 184 -22.33 1.08 1.41
C ASP A 184 -22.19 0.04 2.54
N SER A 185 -21.33 0.30 3.54
CA SER A 185 -21.17 -0.62 4.67
C SER A 185 -22.43 -0.66 5.53
N PRO A 186 -22.79 -1.83 6.08
CA PRO A 186 -23.86 -1.93 7.06
C PRO A 186 -23.58 -1.15 8.36
N LEU A 187 -22.34 -0.70 8.58
CA LEU A 187 -21.96 0.15 9.72
C LEU A 187 -22.08 1.65 9.43
N ALA A 188 -22.25 2.04 8.16
CA ALA A 188 -22.35 3.44 7.75
C ALA A 188 -23.81 3.91 7.86
N HIS A 189 -24.12 4.62 8.94
CA HIS A 189 -25.45 5.21 9.16
C HIS A 189 -25.37 6.74 9.25
N THR A 190 -26.17 7.43 8.45
CA THR A 190 -26.30 8.88 8.48
C THR A 190 -27.70 9.26 8.97
N LEU A 191 -27.80 9.85 10.16
CA LEU A 191 -29.07 10.27 10.76
C LEU A 191 -28.97 11.69 11.33
N PRO A 192 -29.74 12.68 10.83
CA PRO A 192 -30.49 12.67 9.56
C PRO A 192 -29.55 12.61 8.35
N GLU A 193 -30.06 12.20 7.19
CA GLU A 193 -29.31 12.23 5.93
C GLU A 193 -28.64 13.59 5.70
N ARG A 194 -27.35 13.57 5.36
CA ARG A 194 -26.56 14.76 5.03
C ARG A 194 -26.24 14.73 3.55
N GLN A 195 -26.48 15.85 2.87
CA GLN A 195 -26.13 16.00 1.45
C GLN A 195 -24.74 16.60 1.23
N HIS A 196 -24.12 17.16 2.27
CA HIS A 196 -22.85 17.90 2.17
C HIS A 196 -21.95 17.63 3.39
N GLY A 197 -20.64 17.75 3.18
CA GLY A 197 -19.63 17.54 4.22
C GLY A 197 -19.32 16.05 4.45
N LEU A 198 -18.71 15.76 5.60
CA LEU A 198 -18.29 14.41 5.99
C LEU A 198 -19.48 13.45 6.03
N GLN A 199 -19.35 12.34 5.32
CA GLN A 199 -20.34 11.28 5.19
C GLN A 199 -20.02 10.07 6.07
N ALA A 200 -21.04 9.31 6.46
CA ALA A 200 -20.81 8.02 7.11
C ALA A 200 -20.06 7.07 6.17
N GLY A 201 -19.14 6.29 6.72
CA GLY A 201 -18.27 5.40 5.95
C GLY A 201 -16.99 6.07 5.42
N GLU A 202 -16.90 7.40 5.43
CA GLU A 202 -15.63 8.09 5.13
C GLU A 202 -14.65 7.99 6.30
N ARG A 203 -13.35 8.02 5.98
CA ARG A 203 -12.31 8.14 7.00
C ARG A 203 -12.47 9.46 7.76
N ALA A 204 -12.47 9.41 9.09
CA ALA A 204 -12.45 10.61 9.91
C ALA A 204 -11.24 11.48 9.55
N PRO A 205 -11.43 12.77 9.20
CA PRO A 205 -10.34 13.65 8.82
C PRO A 205 -9.51 14.02 10.05
N ASP A 206 -8.27 14.44 9.83
CA ASP A 206 -7.49 15.09 10.89
C ASP A 206 -7.80 16.59 10.92
N ALA A 207 -7.80 17.17 12.11
CA ALA A 207 -8.11 18.59 12.33
C ALA A 207 -7.32 19.12 13.54
N PRO A 208 -6.85 20.39 13.50
CA PRO A 208 -6.32 21.02 14.70
C PRO A 208 -7.45 21.27 15.70
N LEU A 209 -7.18 20.99 16.96
CA LEU A 209 -8.09 21.17 18.09
C LEU A 209 -7.40 22.02 19.16
N LEU A 210 -8.21 22.72 19.95
CA LEU A 210 -7.77 23.40 21.16
C LEU A 210 -8.34 22.67 22.36
N GLY A 211 -7.45 22.12 23.20
CA GLY A 211 -7.85 21.49 24.45
C GLY A 211 -8.42 22.50 25.45
N ALA A 212 -9.16 22.01 26.45
CA ALA A 212 -9.75 22.87 27.49
C ALA A 212 -8.72 23.71 28.27
N GLY A 213 -7.46 23.26 28.34
CA GLY A 213 -6.34 24.00 28.95
C GLY A 213 -5.57 24.89 27.97
N GLY A 214 -6.06 25.07 26.74
CA GLY A 214 -5.40 25.88 25.71
C GLY A 214 -4.28 25.18 24.94
N GLN A 215 -4.04 23.89 25.19
CA GLN A 215 -3.04 23.13 24.45
C GLN A 215 -3.50 22.84 23.01
N SER A 216 -2.56 22.89 22.06
CA SER A 216 -2.81 22.47 20.68
C SER A 216 -2.80 20.95 20.58
N LEU A 217 -3.82 20.38 19.94
CA LEU A 217 -4.00 18.94 19.72
C LEU A 217 -4.38 18.68 18.27
N ARG A 218 -4.19 17.44 17.80
CA ARG A 218 -4.72 16.96 16.52
C ARG A 218 -5.80 15.93 16.77
N LEU A 219 -6.89 15.98 16.02
CA LEU A 219 -7.96 14.98 16.08
C LEU A 219 -7.41 13.56 15.85
N PHE A 220 -6.44 13.42 14.94
CA PHE A 220 -5.75 12.16 14.72
C PHE A 220 -5.14 11.57 16.00
N GLN A 221 -4.57 12.41 16.89
CA GLN A 221 -3.98 11.95 18.15
C GLN A 221 -5.02 11.40 19.13
N LEU A 222 -6.23 11.95 19.11
CA LEU A 222 -7.34 11.46 19.94
C LEU A 222 -7.94 10.17 19.40
N LEU A 223 -7.89 9.98 18.08
CA LEU A 223 -8.44 8.83 17.36
C LEU A 223 -7.43 7.69 17.18
N GLN A 224 -6.26 7.75 17.82
CA GLN A 224 -5.29 6.66 17.75
C GLN A 224 -5.83 5.45 18.51
N GLY A 225 -6.29 4.44 17.79
CA GLY A 225 -6.67 3.17 18.37
C GLY A 225 -7.94 2.57 17.76
N PRO A 226 -8.30 1.36 18.21
CA PRO A 226 -9.46 0.62 17.71
C PRO A 226 -10.77 0.99 18.44
N ASP A 227 -10.76 2.02 19.28
CA ASP A 227 -11.88 2.37 20.14
C ASP A 227 -13.00 3.10 19.39
N TRP A 228 -14.23 2.90 19.85
CA TRP A 228 -15.38 3.63 19.35
C TRP A 228 -15.41 5.03 19.98
N ASN A 229 -15.55 6.06 19.14
CA ASN A 229 -15.50 7.45 19.57
C ASN A 229 -16.84 8.14 19.32
N LEU A 230 -17.34 8.89 20.31
CA LEU A 230 -18.54 9.72 20.20
C LEU A 230 -18.15 11.20 20.26
N PHE A 231 -18.44 11.94 19.18
CA PHE A 231 -18.19 13.37 19.11
C PHE A 231 -19.47 14.18 19.37
N GLY A 232 -19.48 14.93 20.46
CA GLY A 232 -20.49 15.95 20.74
C GLY A 232 -20.07 17.30 20.16
N LEU A 233 -20.67 17.72 19.05
CA LEU A 233 -20.45 19.04 18.47
C LEU A 233 -21.46 20.03 19.06
N ARG A 234 -20.96 21.09 19.70
CA ARG A 234 -21.79 22.19 20.18
C ARG A 234 -21.67 23.34 19.20
N ASN A 235 -22.76 23.69 18.51
CA ASN A 235 -22.79 24.92 17.73
C ASN A 235 -22.62 26.10 18.70
N PRO A 236 -21.65 26.99 18.48
CA PRO A 236 -21.61 28.26 19.21
C PRO A 236 -22.91 29.00 18.87
N ARG A 237 -23.63 29.41 19.92
CA ARG A 237 -24.79 30.30 19.78
C ARG A 237 -24.34 31.69 19.38
#